data_AF-A4TVI3-F1
#
_entry.id   AF-A4TVI3-F1
#
_cell.length_a   1.000
_cell.length_b   1.000
_cell.length_c   1.000
_cell.angle_alpha   90.00
_cell.angle_beta   90.00
_cell.angle_gamma   90.00
#
_symmetry.space_group_name_H-M   'P 1'
#
loop_
_entity.id
_entity.type
_entity.pdbx_description
1 polymer ?
#
loop_
_entity_poly.entity_id
_entity_poly.type
_entity_poly.pdbx_seq_one_letter_code
_entity_poly.pdbx_strand_id
1 'polypeptide(L)'
;MPGNVVAATEEMIRKWNPVWPMGGGTGIYPQWLGDMAVAGFHDLETFSYDVAAPHNRQDWRARLRGTVGIAGRLSPQLIQDFDQDLGRMLDTRFPGEPLMVPHRVWVALGRRKG
;
A
#
# COMPACT_ATOMS: atom_id res chain seq x y z
N MET A 1 -3.23 -9.57 1.62
CA MET A 1 -4.36 -10.44 2.03
C MET A 1 -5.58 -10.07 1.19
N PRO A 2 -6.36 -11.04 0.69
CA PRO A 2 -7.56 -10.76 -0.11
C PRO A 2 -8.69 -10.17 0.75
N GLY A 3 -9.66 -9.51 0.10
CA GLY A 3 -10.91 -9.08 0.73
C GLY A 3 -10.87 -7.76 1.52
N ASN A 4 -9.72 -7.11 1.67
CA ASN A 4 -9.62 -5.80 2.31
C ASN A 4 -9.57 -4.64 1.30
N VAL A 5 -9.67 -3.41 1.83
CA VAL A 5 -9.68 -2.17 1.03
C VAL A 5 -8.40 -2.00 0.20
N VAL A 6 -7.23 -2.43 0.70
CA VAL A 6 -5.97 -2.36 -0.05
C VAL A 6 -6.05 -3.25 -1.28
N ALA A 7 -6.39 -4.53 -1.12
CA ALA A 7 -6.51 -5.48 -2.24
C ALA A 7 -7.52 -5.00 -3.29
N ALA A 8 -8.69 -4.50 -2.87
CA ALA A 8 -9.69 -3.96 -3.77
C ALA A 8 -9.19 -2.74 -4.56
N THR A 9 -8.41 -1.87 -3.91
CA THR A 9 -7.83 -0.69 -4.58
C THR A 9 -6.69 -1.06 -5.52
N GLU A 10 -5.87 -2.06 -5.20
CA GLU A 10 -4.84 -2.60 -6.10
C GLU A 10 -5.45 -3.27 -7.34
N GLU A 11 -6.53 -4.03 -7.19
CA GLU A 11 -7.31 -4.58 -8.31
C GLU A 11 -7.82 -3.47 -9.22
N MET A 12 -8.33 -2.38 -8.63
CA MET A 12 -8.85 -1.27 -9.40
C MET A 12 -7.76 -0.48 -10.11
N ILE A 13 -6.60 -0.22 -9.47
CA ILE A 13 -5.47 0.39 -10.16
C ILE A 13 -5.03 -0.49 -11.34
N ARG A 14 -4.95 -1.81 -11.18
CA ARG A 14 -4.62 -2.74 -12.28
C ARG A 14 -5.65 -2.72 -13.41
N LYS A 15 -6.93 -2.56 -13.10
CA LYS A 15 -7.98 -2.41 -14.14
C LYS A 15 -7.75 -1.15 -14.99
N TRP A 16 -7.38 -0.05 -14.36
CA TRP A 16 -7.18 1.25 -15.02
C TRP A 16 -5.78 1.42 -15.62
N ASN A 17 -4.78 0.72 -15.08
CA ASN A 17 -3.41 0.67 -15.58
C ASN A 17 -2.89 -0.79 -15.54
N PRO A 18 -3.18 -1.59 -16.59
CA PRO A 18 -2.80 -3.01 -16.63
C PRO A 18 -1.30 -3.28 -16.62
N VAL A 19 -0.47 -2.28 -16.95
CA VAL A 19 0.99 -2.38 -16.95
C VAL A 19 1.62 -1.89 -15.65
N TRP A 20 0.81 -1.54 -14.64
CA TRP A 20 1.33 -1.14 -13.33
C TRP A 20 2.01 -2.33 -12.64
N PRO A 21 3.32 -2.25 -12.35
CA PRO A 21 4.09 -3.41 -11.89
C PRO A 21 3.98 -3.65 -10.37
N MET A 22 3.27 -2.77 -9.65
CA MET A 22 3.23 -2.78 -8.19
C MET A 22 1.93 -3.40 -7.66
N GLY A 23 1.94 -3.77 -6.38
CA GLY A 23 0.83 -4.43 -5.68
C GLY A 23 1.18 -5.85 -5.25
N GLY A 24 0.32 -6.48 -4.46
CA GLY A 24 0.53 -7.87 -4.00
C GLY A 24 1.72 -8.07 -3.07
N GLY A 25 2.29 -6.99 -2.53
CA GLY A 25 3.40 -7.07 -1.59
C GLY A 25 3.02 -7.79 -0.29
N THR A 26 3.98 -8.51 0.29
CA THR A 26 3.80 -9.17 1.60
C THR A 26 4.04 -8.23 2.78
N GLY A 27 4.61 -7.05 2.52
CA GLY A 27 5.10 -6.13 3.54
C GLY A 27 6.28 -6.67 4.34
N ILE A 28 7.00 -7.67 3.81
CA ILE A 28 8.21 -8.26 4.41
C ILE A 28 9.37 -8.04 3.44
N TYR A 29 10.49 -7.52 3.94
CA TYR A 29 11.63 -7.09 3.12
C TYR A 29 12.92 -7.83 3.51
N PRO A 30 13.03 -9.15 3.25
CA PRO A 30 14.15 -9.95 3.75
C PRO A 30 15.50 -9.53 3.17
N GLN A 31 15.51 -8.93 1.97
CA GLN A 31 16.71 -8.39 1.34
C GLN A 31 17.44 -7.40 2.26
N TRP A 32 16.70 -6.59 3.03
CA TRP A 32 17.32 -5.56 3.89
C TRP A 32 18.12 -6.16 5.04
N LEU A 33 17.78 -7.36 5.53
CA LEU A 33 18.63 -8.06 6.50
C LEU A 33 19.96 -8.48 5.87
N GLY A 34 19.94 -8.90 4.60
CA GLY A 34 21.15 -9.17 3.83
C GLY A 34 22.00 -7.91 3.66
N ASP A 35 21.38 -6.80 3.27
CA ASP A 35 22.06 -5.51 3.12
C ASP A 35 22.67 -5.04 4.46
N MET A 36 21.97 -5.24 5.58
CA MET A 36 22.48 -4.95 6.92
C MET A 36 23.69 -5.82 7.29
N ALA A 37 23.66 -7.12 6.99
CA ALA A 37 24.79 -8.00 7.22
C ALA A 37 26.03 -7.56 6.43
N VAL A 38 25.86 -7.22 5.15
CA VAL A 38 26.94 -6.69 4.28
C VAL A 38 27.50 -5.38 4.83
N ALA A 39 26.63 -4.53 5.40
CA ALA A 39 27.03 -3.28 6.04
C ALA A 39 27.70 -3.45 7.43
N GLY A 40 27.90 -4.68 7.90
CA GLY A 40 28.60 -5.00 9.15
C GLY A 40 27.71 -4.97 10.40
N PHE A 41 26.39 -4.96 10.23
CA PHE A 41 25.49 -5.20 11.36
C PHE A 41 25.47 -6.70 11.70
N HIS A 42 25.39 -7.00 12.99
CA HIS A 42 25.26 -8.34 13.55
C HIS A 42 24.07 -8.39 14.50
N ASP A 43 23.77 -9.56 15.07
CA ASP A 43 22.58 -9.82 15.90
C ASP A 43 21.30 -9.34 15.20
N LEU A 44 21.11 -9.78 13.95
CA LEU A 44 20.00 -9.32 13.13
C LEU A 44 18.69 -9.95 13.58
N GLU A 45 17.71 -9.08 13.85
CA GLU A 45 16.37 -9.47 14.27
C GLU A 45 15.34 -8.78 13.38
N THR A 46 14.23 -9.48 13.11
CA THR A 46 13.08 -8.88 12.46
C THR A 46 11.81 -9.28 13.19
N PHE A 47 10.88 -8.35 13.25
CA PHE A 47 9.52 -8.62 13.67
C PHE A 47 8.55 -7.80 12.83
N SER A 48 7.29 -8.20 12.86
CA SER A 48 6.24 -7.55 12.11
C SER A 48 4.93 -7.63 12.85
N TYR A 49 4.10 -6.63 12.64
CA TYR A 49 2.75 -6.61 13.16
C TYR A 49 1.84 -5.83 12.21
N ASP A 50 0.59 -6.25 12.16
CA ASP A 50 -0.43 -5.62 11.34
C ASP A 50 -1.16 -4.56 12.19
N VAL A 51 -1.43 -3.41 11.58
CA VAL A 51 -2.14 -2.29 12.20
C VAL A 51 -3.30 -1.89 11.30
N ALA A 52 -4.49 -1.76 11.88
CA ALA A 52 -5.62 -1.19 11.18
C ALA A 52 -5.54 0.35 11.30
N ALA A 53 -5.02 1.01 10.27
CA ALA A 53 -4.82 2.46 10.28
C ALA A 53 -6.09 3.18 9.82
N PRO A 54 -6.72 4.02 10.66
CA PRO A 54 -7.91 4.76 10.28
C PRO A 54 -7.55 5.80 9.20
N HIS A 55 -8.31 5.83 8.11
CA HIS A 55 -8.21 6.83 7.06
C HIS A 55 -9.58 7.42 6.78
N ASN A 56 -9.64 8.74 6.61
CA ASN A 56 -10.83 9.35 6.03
C ASN A 56 -10.98 8.89 4.59
N ARG A 57 -12.22 8.63 4.17
CA ARG A 57 -12.48 8.17 2.79
C ARG A 57 -11.96 9.14 1.73
N GLN A 58 -12.09 10.45 1.95
CA GLN A 58 -11.57 11.48 1.05
C GLN A 58 -10.05 11.45 0.93
N ASP A 59 -9.34 11.28 2.05
CA ASP A 59 -7.88 11.23 2.09
C ASP A 59 -7.36 9.98 1.36
N TRP A 60 -8.03 8.84 1.58
CA TRP A 60 -7.70 7.61 0.87
C TRP A 60 -7.89 7.75 -0.64
N ARG A 61 -8.98 8.39 -1.08
CA ARG A 61 -9.24 8.70 -2.49
C ARG A 61 -8.18 9.61 -3.09
N ALA A 62 -7.85 10.70 -2.40
CA ALA A 62 -6.82 11.63 -2.81
C ALA A 62 -5.45 10.95 -2.95
N ARG A 63 -5.09 10.10 -1.98
CA ARG A 63 -3.86 9.30 -2.02
C ARG A 63 -3.79 8.43 -3.27
N LEU A 64 -4.85 7.68 -3.58
CA LEU A 64 -4.88 6.78 -4.73
C LEU A 64 -4.80 7.51 -6.07
N ARG A 65 -5.51 8.63 -6.23
CA ARG A 65 -5.37 9.51 -7.41
C ARG A 65 -3.94 9.99 -7.62
N GLY A 66 -3.22 10.33 -6.54
CA GLY A 66 -1.85 10.84 -6.60
C GLY A 66 -0.77 9.78 -6.83
N THR A 67 -1.11 8.49 -6.86
CA THR A 67 -0.12 7.43 -7.11
C THR A 67 0.42 7.50 -8.53
N VAL A 68 1.69 7.09 -8.71
CA VAL A 68 2.33 6.99 -10.03
C VAL A 68 1.54 6.07 -10.97
N GLY A 69 0.90 5.03 -10.42
CA GLY A 69 0.04 4.11 -11.17
C GLY A 69 -1.19 4.78 -11.82
N ILE A 70 -1.62 5.93 -11.31
CA ILE A 70 -2.79 6.67 -11.80
C ILE A 70 -2.39 8.02 -12.39
N ALA A 71 -1.89 8.96 -11.58
CA ALA A 71 -1.52 10.31 -12.02
C ALA A 71 -0.40 10.33 -13.06
N GLY A 72 0.53 9.38 -12.98
CA GLY A 72 1.64 9.27 -13.95
C GLY A 72 1.24 8.65 -15.28
N ARG A 73 0.02 8.10 -15.40
CA ARG A 73 -0.41 7.29 -16.56
C ARG A 73 -1.65 7.80 -17.26
N LEU A 74 -2.62 8.31 -16.50
CA LEU A 74 -3.95 8.64 -17.00
C LEU A 74 -4.07 10.14 -17.34
N SER A 75 -4.96 10.47 -18.27
CA SER A 75 -5.33 11.86 -18.53
C SER A 75 -6.16 12.43 -17.37
N PRO A 76 -6.26 13.76 -17.22
CA PRO A 76 -7.05 14.38 -16.14
C PRO A 76 -8.50 13.88 -16.07
N GLN A 77 -9.15 13.67 -17.21
CA GLN A 77 -10.52 13.14 -17.26
C GLN A 77 -10.58 11.69 -16.75
N LEU A 78 -9.67 10.83 -17.20
CA LEU A 78 -9.62 9.44 -16.76
C LEU A 78 -9.30 9.31 -15.26
N ILE A 79 -8.54 10.25 -14.68
CA ILE A 79 -8.32 10.33 -13.23
C ILE A 79 -9.62 10.64 -12.49
N GLN A 80 -10.47 11.53 -13.02
CA GLN A 80 -11.78 11.82 -12.43
C GLN A 80 -12.71 10.61 -12.51
N ASP A 81 -12.74 9.92 -13.65
CA ASP A 81 -13.56 8.73 -13.84
C ASP A 81 -13.11 7.59 -12.90
N PHE A 82 -11.80 7.39 -12.76
CA PHE A 82 -11.21 6.47 -11.77
C PHE A 82 -11.65 6.81 -10.34
N ASP A 83 -11.64 8.10 -9.96
CA ASP A 83 -12.01 8.52 -8.61
C ASP A 83 -13.52 8.34 -8.32
N GLN A 84 -14.37 8.47 -9.33
CA GLN A 84 -15.79 8.14 -9.22
C GLN A 84 -16.01 6.63 -9.05
N ASP A 85 -15.31 5.81 -9.84
CA ASP A 85 -15.28 4.35 -9.69
C ASP A 85 -14.80 3.96 -8.28
N LEU A 86 -13.74 4.60 -7.79
CA LEU A 86 -13.20 4.41 -6.45
C LEU A 86 -14.22 4.73 -5.37
N GLY A 87 -14.89 5.88 -5.47
CA GLY A 87 -15.94 6.28 -4.55
C GLY A 87 -17.05 5.23 -4.47
N ARG A 88 -17.61 4.83 -5.62
CA ARG A 88 -18.66 3.80 -5.68
C ARG A 88 -18.21 2.47 -5.08
N MET A 89 -16.98 2.05 -5.34
CA MET A 89 -16.42 0.82 -4.79
C MET A 89 -16.30 0.88 -3.26
N LEU A 90 -15.79 1.99 -2.72
CA LEU A 90 -15.67 2.20 -1.28
C LEU A 90 -17.05 2.23 -0.60
N ASP A 91 -18.02 2.94 -1.17
CA ASP A 91 -19.38 3.03 -0.60
C ASP A 91 -20.09 1.67 -0.58
N THR A 92 -19.89 0.86 -1.62
CA THR A 92 -20.56 -0.44 -1.75
C THR A 92 -19.91 -1.52 -0.88
N ARG A 93 -18.58 -1.58 -0.83
CA ARG A 93 -17.83 -2.71 -0.22
C ARG A 93 -17.26 -2.38 1.16
N PHE A 94 -17.03 -1.10 1.45
CA PHE A 94 -16.39 -0.63 2.67
C PHE A 94 -17.13 0.59 3.23
N PRO A 95 -18.43 0.46 3.60
CA PRO A 95 -19.27 1.60 3.97
C PRO A 95 -18.87 2.28 5.29
N GLY A 96 -18.12 1.61 6.17
CA GLY A 96 -17.68 2.17 7.45
C GLY A 96 -16.79 3.42 7.32
N GLU A 97 -16.91 4.33 8.29
CA GLU A 97 -16.06 5.52 8.44
C GLU A 97 -15.53 5.57 9.88
N PRO A 98 -14.21 5.66 10.10
CA PRO A 98 -13.15 5.74 9.09
C PRO A 98 -12.92 4.42 8.35
N LEU A 99 -12.28 4.48 7.18
CA LEU A 99 -11.77 3.28 6.51
C LEU A 99 -10.63 2.67 7.35
N MET A 100 -10.81 1.43 7.77
CA MET A 100 -9.77 0.70 8.49
C MET A 100 -8.82 0.02 7.50
N VAL A 101 -7.76 0.72 7.13
CA VAL A 101 -6.80 0.26 6.11
C VAL A 101 -5.74 -0.61 6.77
N PRO A 102 -5.65 -1.91 6.44
CA PRO A 102 -4.60 -2.77 6.98
C PRO A 102 -3.24 -2.34 6.46
N HIS A 103 -2.35 -2.04 7.39
CA HIS A 103 -0.94 -1.77 7.14
C HIS A 103 -0.11 -2.83 7.87
N ARG A 104 1.02 -3.19 7.28
CA ARG A 104 2.04 -3.99 7.94
C ARG A 104 3.20 -3.10 8.32
N VAL A 105 3.52 -3.09 9.61
CA VAL A 105 4.81 -2.57 10.07
C VAL A 105 5.80 -3.71 10.01
N TRP A 106 6.90 -3.48 9.31
CA TRP A 106 8.04 -4.39 9.25
C TRP A 106 9.26 -3.69 9.82
N VAL A 107 9.93 -4.37 10.74
CA VAL A 107 11.11 -3.83 11.42
C VAL A 107 12.27 -4.81 11.20
N ALA A 108 13.43 -4.25 10.86
CA ALA A 108 14.70 -4.93 10.97
C ALA A 108 15.60 -4.16 11.94
N LEU A 109 16.23 -4.90 12.84
CA LEU A 109 17.12 -4.41 13.87
C LEU A 109 18.45 -5.16 13.77
N GLY A 110 19.53 -4.49 14.15
CA GLY A 110 20.86 -5.07 14.19
C GLY A 110 21.77 -4.17 15.01
N ARG A 111 22.85 -4.74 15.53
CA ARG A 111 23.89 -4.02 16.24
C ARG A 111 25.09 -3.82 15.34
N ARG A 112 25.77 -2.70 15.48
CA ARG A 112 27.06 -2.45 14.83
C ARG A 112 28.01 -1.90 15.87
N LYS A 113 29.20 -2.48 16.00
CA LYS A 113 30.26 -1.89 16.81
C LYS A 113 30.73 -0.60 16.12
N GLY A 114 30.79 0.48 16.89
CA GLY A 114 31.34 1.77 16.46
C GLY A 114 32.83 1.69 16.19
#